data_AF-A0A7V4UMZ4-F1
#
_entry.id   AF-A0A7V4UMZ4-F1
#
_cell.length_a   1.000
_cell.length_b   1.000
_cell.length_c   1.000
_cell.angle_alpha   90.00
_cell.angle_beta   90.00
_cell.angle_gamma   90.00
#
_symmetry.space_group_name_H-M   'P 1'
#
loop_
_entity.id
_entity.type
_entity.pdbx_description
1 polymer ?
#
loop_
_entity_poly.entity_id
_entity_poly.type
_entity_poly.pdbx_seq_one_letter_code
_entity_poly.pdbx_strand_id
1 'polypeptide(L)' 'VRGEITISGGVAKNEGIVEALKNLFGMEINLPDEPQIVGALGAALYAKEMI' A
#
# COMPACT_ATOMS: atom_id res chain seq x y z
N VAL A 1 -11.16 3.69 -15.04
CA VAL A 1 -10.00 3.25 -14.24
C VAL A 1 -9.97 1.72 -14.31
N ARG A 2 -8.92 1.10 -14.88
CA ARG A 2 -8.66 -0.32 -14.58
C ARG A 2 -8.20 -0.33 -13.13
N GLY A 3 -9.02 -0.92 -12.24
CA GLY A 3 -8.80 -0.81 -10.81
C GLY A 3 -7.77 -1.83 -10.35
N GLU A 4 -6.68 -1.36 -9.77
CA GLU A 4 -5.77 -2.17 -8.95
C GLU A 4 -5.92 -1.75 -7.49
N ILE A 5 -5.75 -2.68 -6.56
CA ILE A 5 -5.78 -2.41 -5.12
C ILE A 5 -4.36 -2.43 -4.58
N THR A 6 -3.95 -1.35 -3.95
CA THR A 6 -2.70 -1.27 -3.18
C THR A 6 -3.02 -1.02 -1.72
N ILE A 7 -2.43 -1.80 -0.82
CA ILE A 7 -2.55 -1.59 0.63
C ILE A 7 -1.27 -0.94 1.16
N SER A 8 -1.43 0.07 2.01
CA SER A 8 -0.34 0.73 2.74
C SER A 8 -0.71 0.90 4.22
N GLY A 9 0.26 1.34 5.04
CA GLY A 9 0.11 1.49 6.49
C GLY A 9 0.62 0.27 7.28
N GLY A 10 0.67 0.41 8.62
CA GLY A 10 1.24 -0.63 9.49
C GLY A 10 0.48 -1.96 9.46
N VAL A 11 -0.85 -1.90 9.32
CA VAL A 11 -1.72 -3.10 9.25
C VAL A 11 -1.42 -3.95 8.02
N ALA A 12 -0.85 -3.37 6.96
CA ALA A 12 -0.49 -4.10 5.75
C ALA A 12 0.61 -5.15 5.97
N LYS A 13 1.35 -5.09 7.09
CA LYS A 13 2.31 -6.13 7.51
C LYS A 13 1.63 -7.35 8.13
N ASN A 14 0.32 -7.29 8.39
CA ASN A 14 -0.46 -8.43 8.88
C ASN A 14 -0.94 -9.26 7.69
N GLU A 15 -0.29 -10.39 7.44
CA GLU A 15 -0.63 -11.32 6.36
C GLU A 15 -2.10 -11.78 6.42
N GLY A 16 -2.64 -12.02 7.61
CA GLY A 16 -4.04 -12.42 7.78
C GLY A 16 -5.03 -11.35 7.30
N ILE A 17 -4.72 -10.06 7.51
CA ILE A 17 -5.53 -8.96 6.98
C ILE A 17 -5.39 -8.87 5.46
N VAL A 18 -4.18 -9.00 4.93
CA VAL A 18 -3.94 -8.98 3.48
C VAL A 18 -4.73 -10.10 2.79
N GLU A 19 -4.66 -11.32 3.30
CA GLU A 19 -5.41 -12.47 2.76
C GLU A 19 -6.93 -12.30 2.91
N ALA A 20 -7.41 -11.77 4.03
CA ALA A 20 -8.83 -11.47 4.20
C ALA A 20 -9.32 -10.46 3.16
N LEU A 21 -8.53 -9.43 2.87
CA LEU A 21 -8.87 -8.40 1.88
C LEU A 21 -8.78 -8.93 0.44
N LYS A 22 -7.78 -9.75 0.10
CA LYS A 22 -7.72 -10.44 -1.20
C LYS A 22 -8.99 -11.25 -1.47
N ASN A 23 -9.41 -12.04 -0.47
CA ASN A 23 -10.63 -12.85 -0.56
C ASN A 23 -11.91 -11.99 -0.64
N LEU A 24 -11.98 -10.89 0.12
CA LEU A 24 -13.13 -9.99 0.12
C LEU A 24 -13.32 -9.31 -1.24
N PHE A 25 -12.23 -8.86 -1.87
CA PHE A 25 -12.30 -8.14 -3.14
C PHE A 25 -12.26 -9.06 -4.36
N GLY A 26 -11.82 -10.31 -4.21
CA GLY A 26 -11.66 -11.25 -5.32
C GLY A 26 -10.65 -10.76 -6.36
N MET A 27 -9.66 -9.97 -5.93
CA MET A 27 -8.65 -9.34 -6.79
C MET A 27 -7.27 -9.47 -6.16
N GLU A 28 -6.24 -9.48 -7.01
CA GLU A 28 -4.87 -9.35 -6.56
C GLU A 28 -4.63 -8.01 -5.85
N ILE A 29 -3.78 -8.05 -4.84
CA ILE A 29 -3.42 -6.87 -4.04
C ILE A 29 -1.93 -6.59 -4.21
N ASN A 30 -1.63 -5.36 -4.62
CA ASN A 30 -0.29 -4.82 -4.63
C ASN A 30 0.13 -4.52 -3.19
N LEU A 31 1.20 -5.19 -2.73
CA LEU A 31 1.79 -4.96 -1.41
C LEU A 31 3.24 -4.49 -1.58
N PRO A 32 3.55 -3.22 -1.25
CA PRO A 32 4.94 -2.74 -1.23
C PRO A 32 5.78 -3.47 -0.17
N ASP A 33 7.09 -3.56 -0.37
CA ASP A 33 8.02 -4.17 0.60
C ASP A 33 7.95 -3.51 1.99
N GLU A 34 7.82 -2.16 2.01
CA GLU A 34 7.66 -1.39 3.23
C GLU A 34 6.36 -0.57 3.21
N PRO A 35 5.20 -1.21 3.45
CA PRO A 35 3.90 -0.55 3.31
C PRO A 35 3.67 0.49 4.41
N GLN A 36 4.32 0.36 5.57
CA GLN A 36 4.17 1.24 6.73
C GLN A 36 4.72 2.66 6.49
N ILE A 37 5.71 2.82 5.61
CA ILE A 37 6.40 4.10 5.40
C ILE A 37 5.97 4.81 4.11
N VAL A 38 5.02 4.26 3.35
CA VAL A 38 4.60 4.81 2.04
C VAL A 38 4.22 6.29 2.14
N GLY A 39 3.52 6.70 3.21
CA GLY A 39 3.17 8.11 3.42
C GLY A 39 4.38 9.01 3.65
N ALA A 40 5.38 8.54 4.42
CA ALA A 40 6.62 9.28 4.64
C ALA A 40 7.47 9.35 3.36
N LEU A 41 7.51 8.27 2.57
CA LEU A 41 8.15 8.25 1.25
C LEU A 41 7.51 9.27 0.30
N GLY A 42 6.17 9.31 0.26
CA GLY A 42 5.44 10.31 -0.54
C GLY A 42 5.76 11.74 -0.13
N ALA A 43 5.82 12.01 1.18
CA ALA A 43 6.23 13.32 1.69
C ALA A 43 7.68 13.68 1.30
N ALA A 44 8.61 12.73 1.35
CA ALA A 44 10.00 12.94 0.96
C ALA A 44 10.15 13.20 -0.55
N LEU A 45 9.43 12.45 -1.40
CA LEU A 45 9.40 12.67 -2.85
C LEU A 45 8.81 14.02 -3.19
N TYR A 46 7.70 14.39 -2.55
CA TYR A 46 7.08 15.70 -2.73
C TYR A 46 8.03 16.84 -2.34
N ALA A 47 8.69 16.75 -1.19
CA ALA A 47 9.69 17.73 -0.77
C ALA A 47 10.88 17.82 -1.74
N LYS A 48 11.31 16.69 -2.32
CA LYS A 48 12.36 16.65 -3.34
C LYS A 48 11.95 17.37 -4.62
N GLU A 49 10.70 17.28 -5.04
CA GLU A 49 10.20 17.98 -6.24
C GLU A 49 10.02 19.49 -6.05
N MET A 50 10.00 19.98 -4.80
CA MET A 50 9.94 21.41 -4.48
C MET A 50 11.29 22.13 -4.57
N ILE A 51 12.40 21.38 -4.70
CA ILE A 51 13.78 21.88 -4.81
C ILE A 51 14.24 21.76 -6.26
#